data_AF-A0A434A623-F1
#
_entry.id   AF-A0A434A623-F1
#
_cell.length_a   1.000
_cell.length_b   1.000
_cell.length_c   1.000
_cell.angle_alpha   90.00
_cell.angle_beta   90.00
_cell.angle_gamma   90.00
#
_symmetry.space_group_name_H-M   'P 1'
#
loop_
_entity.id
_entity.type
_entity.pdbx_description
1 polymer ?
#
loop_
_entity_poly.entity_id
_entity_poly.type
_entity_poly.pdbx_seq_one_letter_code
_entity_poly.pdbx_strand_id
1 'polypeptide(L)'
;MKELIIESKGIKTNHYFIPPFELRKGELVTIFLQGGAHFDDMKAQLTAIFTGKAHHENIKIFKPLTFAESFKESKFRRIFNPTSVFVYLKRNANPKDIVISKIFEIDTFSKKDKMKDLDTSQKKRLSLCLVFSKTKNIVFDLRGEGPVGANKTVEFVKDEIKNDGAAILIDWADDMKDNCSKFIAIEWLADFEELKKIVNGSISLSKMC
;
A
#
# COMPACT_ATOMS: atom_id res chain seq x y z
N MET A 1 1.02 -8.14 25.38
CA MET A 1 0.49 -7.19 24.36
C MET A 1 1.39 -7.23 23.14
N LYS A 2 0.83 -7.17 21.92
CA LYS A 2 1.64 -7.11 20.69
C LYS A 2 2.34 -5.75 20.60
N GLU A 3 3.56 -5.75 20.08
CA GLU A 3 4.39 -4.55 19.91
C GLU A 3 3.67 -3.47 19.10
N LEU A 4 3.76 -2.21 19.55
CA LEU A 4 3.16 -1.05 18.89
C LEU A 4 4.09 -0.53 17.78
N ILE A 5 3.55 -0.34 16.59
CA ILE A 5 4.29 0.08 15.38
C ILE A 5 3.99 1.55 15.06
N ILE A 6 2.69 1.91 15.03
CA ILE A 6 2.21 3.28 14.85
C ILE A 6 1.09 3.53 15.85
N GLU A 7 1.09 4.73 16.41
CA GLU A 7 -0.04 5.30 17.16
C GLU A 7 -0.55 6.52 16.40
N SER A 8 -1.83 6.54 16.07
CA SER A 8 -2.53 7.65 15.46
C SER A 8 -3.59 8.19 16.43
N LYS A 9 -3.47 9.46 16.79
CA LYS A 9 -4.53 10.20 17.52
C LYS A 9 -5.60 10.77 16.58
N GLY A 10 -5.57 10.37 15.31
CA GLY A 10 -6.44 10.85 14.24
C GLY A 10 -5.80 11.97 13.42
N ILE A 11 -6.16 12.04 12.14
CA ILE A 11 -5.70 13.08 11.20
C ILE A 11 -6.92 13.91 10.82
N LYS A 12 -6.94 15.17 11.24
CA LYS A 12 -8.03 16.10 10.94
C LYS A 12 -7.54 17.16 9.97
N THR A 13 -8.32 17.39 8.93
CA THR A 13 -8.13 18.50 8.00
C THR A 13 -9.39 19.38 7.97
N ASN A 14 -9.41 20.39 7.10
CA ASN A 14 -10.63 21.18 6.89
C ASN A 14 -11.74 20.38 6.19
N HIS A 15 -11.38 19.34 5.43
CA HIS A 15 -12.32 18.64 4.54
C HIS A 15 -12.70 17.25 5.03
N TYR A 16 -11.84 16.59 5.80
CA TYR A 16 -12.06 15.23 6.28
C TYR A 16 -11.30 14.94 7.58
N PHE A 17 -11.72 13.87 8.23
CA PHE A 17 -11.13 13.30 9.41
C PHE A 17 -10.83 11.80 9.21
N ILE A 18 -9.65 11.36 9.64
CA ILE A 18 -9.28 9.95 9.75
C ILE A 18 -9.28 9.62 11.24
N PRO A 19 -10.15 8.70 11.71
CA PRO A 19 -10.26 8.36 13.12
C PRO A 19 -8.93 7.86 13.74
N PRO A 20 -8.79 7.96 15.08
CA PRO A 20 -7.63 7.43 15.79
C PRO A 20 -7.52 5.91 15.62
N PHE A 21 -6.29 5.41 15.56
CA PHE A 21 -6.03 3.98 15.51
C PHE A 21 -4.61 3.65 15.98
N GLU A 22 -4.40 2.39 16.32
CA GLU A 22 -3.07 1.83 16.52
C GLU A 22 -2.80 0.76 15.47
N LEU A 23 -1.56 0.70 15.00
CA LEU A 23 -1.03 -0.43 14.25
C LEU A 23 -0.08 -1.20 15.16
N ARG A 24 -0.36 -2.48 15.37
CA ARG A 24 0.49 -3.39 16.15
C ARG A 24 1.06 -4.49 15.28
N LYS A 25 2.10 -5.13 15.77
CA LYS A 25 2.72 -6.30 15.15
C LYS A 25 1.68 -7.38 14.86
N GLY A 26 1.73 -7.96 13.66
CA GLY A 26 0.80 -8.96 13.14
C GLY A 26 -0.54 -8.41 12.66
N GLU A 27 -0.74 -7.09 12.64
CA GLU A 27 -1.99 -6.47 12.20
C GLU A 27 -1.92 -5.94 10.77
N LEU A 28 -3.04 -6.04 10.07
CA LEU A 28 -3.34 -5.31 8.83
C LEU A 28 -4.40 -4.27 9.13
N VAL A 29 -4.09 -2.99 9.00
CA VAL A 29 -5.07 -1.89 9.11
C VAL A 29 -5.42 -1.41 7.70
N THR A 30 -6.70 -1.36 7.37
CA THR A 30 -7.18 -0.76 6.12
C THR A 30 -7.64 0.66 6.37
N ILE A 31 -7.12 1.61 5.61
CA ILE A 31 -7.60 3.00 5.56
C ILE A 31 -8.37 3.17 4.26
N PHE A 32 -9.69 3.34 4.41
CA PHE A 32 -10.63 3.46 3.31
C PHE A 32 -10.91 4.93 2.99
N LEU A 33 -10.39 5.39 1.86
CA LEU A 33 -10.43 6.79 1.42
C LEU A 33 -11.66 7.15 0.59
N GLN A 34 -12.51 6.16 0.26
CA GLN A 34 -13.58 6.28 -0.72
C GLN A 34 -13.05 6.67 -2.12
N GLY A 35 -13.76 6.27 -3.17
CA GLY A 35 -13.35 6.60 -4.55
C GLY A 35 -13.47 8.10 -4.87
N GLY A 36 -12.60 8.60 -5.76
CA GLY A 36 -12.68 9.98 -6.26
C GLY A 36 -11.33 10.50 -6.77
N ALA A 37 -11.34 11.71 -7.34
CA ALA A 37 -10.14 12.38 -7.85
C ALA A 37 -9.09 12.65 -6.76
N HIS A 38 -9.52 12.71 -5.50
CA HIS A 38 -8.66 12.93 -4.33
C HIS A 38 -7.78 11.74 -3.95
N PHE A 39 -8.09 10.53 -4.41
CA PHE A 39 -7.48 9.30 -3.89
C PHE A 39 -5.95 9.28 -3.97
N ASP A 40 -5.39 9.64 -5.13
CA ASP A 40 -3.94 9.54 -5.33
C ASP A 40 -3.16 10.55 -4.47
N ASP A 41 -3.72 11.75 -4.28
CA ASP A 41 -3.12 12.78 -3.44
C ASP A 41 -3.16 12.38 -1.96
N MET A 42 -4.33 11.98 -1.45
CA MET A 42 -4.46 11.48 -0.07
C MET A 42 -3.58 10.26 0.19
N LYS A 43 -3.52 9.31 -0.73
CA LYS A 43 -2.65 8.14 -0.63
C LYS A 43 -1.18 8.56 -0.54
N ALA A 44 -0.74 9.50 -1.38
CA ALA A 44 0.64 9.98 -1.36
C ALA A 44 0.99 10.65 -0.02
N GLN A 45 0.09 11.48 0.51
CA GLN A 45 0.27 12.14 1.80
C GLN A 45 0.32 11.14 2.96
N LEU A 46 -0.62 10.21 3.04
CA LEU A 46 -0.63 9.16 4.06
C LEU A 46 0.60 8.26 3.99
N THR A 47 1.01 7.89 2.77
CA THR A 47 2.23 7.12 2.56
C THR A 47 3.45 7.88 3.06
N ALA A 48 3.55 9.18 2.77
CA ALA A 48 4.66 10.01 3.25
C ALA A 48 4.69 10.06 4.79
N ILE A 49 3.53 10.21 5.44
CA ILE A 49 3.41 10.19 6.90
C ILE A 49 3.84 8.82 7.45
N PHE A 50 3.20 7.74 7.03
CA PHE A 50 3.43 6.39 7.60
C PHE A 50 4.81 5.79 7.31
N THR A 51 5.48 6.27 6.26
CA THR A 51 6.88 5.92 5.97
C THR A 51 7.90 6.82 6.66
N GLY A 52 7.44 7.81 7.44
CA GLY A 52 8.30 8.76 8.15
C GLY A 52 8.96 9.82 7.25
N LYS A 53 8.55 9.94 5.99
CA LYS A 53 9.03 10.98 5.06
C LYS A 53 8.42 12.35 5.37
N ALA A 54 7.24 12.38 5.98
CA ALA A 54 6.58 13.58 6.48
C ALA A 54 6.22 13.37 7.95
N HIS A 55 6.35 14.43 8.75
CA HIS A 55 5.92 14.43 10.14
C HIS A 55 4.47 14.91 10.24
N HIS A 56 3.69 14.30 11.13
CA HIS A 56 2.36 14.76 11.51
C HIS A 56 2.23 14.67 13.03
N GLU A 57 1.81 15.75 13.70
CA GLU A 57 1.81 15.86 15.17
C GLU A 57 1.02 14.75 15.90
N ASN A 58 -0.11 14.33 15.32
CA ASN A 58 -0.95 13.26 15.85
C ASN A 58 -0.50 11.84 15.50
N ILE A 59 0.61 11.66 14.76
CA ILE A 59 1.11 10.35 14.36
C ILE A 59 2.48 10.10 14.98
N LYS A 60 2.54 9.08 15.85
CA LYS A 60 3.81 8.61 16.42
C LYS A 60 4.21 7.30 15.77
N ILE A 61 5.38 7.31 15.14
CA ILE A 61 5.95 6.16 14.44
C ILE A 61 7.04 5.55 15.32
N PHE A 62 6.82 4.34 15.82
CA PHE A 62 7.82 3.59 16.58
C PHE A 62 8.73 2.77 15.66
N LYS A 63 8.15 2.24 14.57
CA LYS A 63 8.89 1.60 13.48
C LYS A 63 8.34 2.09 12.14
N PRO A 64 9.14 2.72 11.27
CA PRO A 64 8.66 3.19 9.99
C PRO A 64 8.25 2.03 9.09
N LEU A 65 7.18 2.24 8.33
CA LEU A 65 6.75 1.33 7.29
C LEU A 65 7.48 1.66 5.98
N THR A 66 7.51 0.71 5.04
CA THR A 66 8.02 0.93 3.68
C THR A 66 6.90 0.78 2.67
N PHE A 67 6.77 1.75 1.76
CA PHE A 67 5.78 1.66 0.69
C PHE A 67 6.23 0.73 -0.43
N ALA A 68 5.36 -0.19 -0.86
CA ALA A 68 5.60 -1.06 -2.00
C ALA A 68 5.32 -0.33 -3.32
N GLU A 69 6.31 0.39 -3.83
CA GLU A 69 6.20 1.11 -5.09
C GLU A 69 5.94 0.17 -6.28
N SER A 70 4.99 0.53 -7.13
CA SER A 70 4.75 -0.17 -8.38
C SER A 70 6.00 -0.15 -9.28
N PHE A 71 6.25 -1.28 -9.95
CA PHE A 71 7.30 -1.36 -10.97
C PHE A 71 7.12 -0.29 -12.05
N LYS A 72 8.19 0.46 -12.31
CA LYS A 72 8.27 1.45 -13.39
C LYS A 72 9.45 1.14 -14.30
N GLU A 73 9.21 1.23 -15.59
CA GLU A 73 10.23 1.06 -16.63
C GLU A 73 10.05 2.14 -17.70
N SER A 74 11.14 2.73 -18.15
CA SER A 74 11.11 3.70 -19.26
C SER A 74 10.58 3.05 -20.54
N LYS A 75 9.88 3.81 -21.40
CA LYS A 75 9.37 3.32 -22.69
C LYS A 75 10.46 2.69 -23.56
N PHE A 76 11.63 3.32 -23.64
CA PHE A 76 12.76 2.80 -24.43
C PHE A 76 13.18 1.41 -23.95
N ARG A 77 13.44 1.26 -22.64
CA ARG A 77 13.80 -0.05 -22.06
C ARG A 77 12.70 -1.10 -22.25
N ARG A 78 11.43 -0.71 -22.10
CA ARG A 78 10.28 -1.60 -22.32
C ARG A 78 10.20 -2.16 -23.75
N ILE A 79 10.68 -1.42 -24.75
CA ILE A 79 10.66 -1.84 -26.16
C ILE A 79 11.89 -2.67 -26.50
N PHE A 80 13.09 -2.14 -26.23
CA PHE A 80 14.34 -2.72 -26.76
C PHE A 80 14.99 -3.75 -25.84
N ASN A 81 14.82 -3.63 -24.51
CA ASN A 81 15.41 -4.58 -23.57
C ASN A 81 14.56 -4.71 -22.29
N PRO A 82 13.39 -5.35 -22.38
CA PRO A 82 12.47 -5.46 -21.26
C PRO A 82 13.13 -6.22 -20.11
N THR A 83 13.02 -5.65 -18.91
CA THR A 83 13.54 -6.28 -17.68
C THR A 83 12.84 -7.61 -17.45
N SER A 84 13.58 -8.70 -17.22
CA SER A 84 12.99 -9.96 -16.76
C SER A 84 12.72 -9.94 -15.26
N VAL A 85 11.81 -10.78 -14.78
CA VAL A 85 11.55 -11.00 -13.35
C VAL A 85 12.84 -11.32 -12.61
N PHE A 86 13.69 -12.20 -13.16
CA PHE A 86 15.00 -12.50 -12.57
C PHE A 86 15.89 -11.27 -12.41
N VAL A 87 16.01 -10.43 -13.45
CA VAL A 87 16.84 -9.22 -13.39
C VAL A 87 16.26 -8.21 -12.41
N TYR A 88 14.93 -8.11 -12.34
CA TYR A 88 14.25 -7.24 -11.37
C TYR A 88 14.51 -7.68 -9.93
N LEU A 89 14.30 -8.95 -9.61
CA LEU A 89 14.57 -9.53 -8.30
C LEU A 89 16.04 -9.40 -7.91
N LYS A 90 16.97 -9.80 -8.79
CA LYS A 90 18.41 -9.77 -8.51
C LYS A 90 18.92 -8.36 -8.15
N ARG A 91 18.34 -7.32 -8.73
CA ARG A 91 18.75 -5.93 -8.49
C ARG A 91 18.16 -5.33 -7.22
N ASN A 92 16.96 -5.77 -6.83
CA ASN A 92 16.17 -5.04 -5.85
C ASN A 92 15.87 -5.82 -4.57
N ALA A 93 15.94 -7.15 -4.58
CA ALA A 93 15.59 -7.98 -3.44
C ALA A 93 16.83 -8.41 -2.63
N ASN A 94 16.61 -8.83 -1.39
CA ASN A 94 17.57 -9.63 -0.66
C ASN A 94 17.51 -11.08 -1.18
N PRO A 95 18.56 -11.57 -1.89
CA PRO A 95 18.50 -12.87 -2.57
C PRO A 95 18.46 -14.06 -1.62
N LYS A 96 18.77 -13.86 -0.34
CA LYS A 96 18.75 -14.91 0.69
C LYS A 96 17.39 -15.06 1.38
N ASP A 97 16.45 -14.16 1.11
CA ASP A 97 15.14 -14.20 1.76
C ASP A 97 14.22 -15.25 1.09
N ILE A 98 13.57 -16.07 1.91
CA ILE A 98 12.66 -17.13 1.46
C ILE A 98 11.43 -16.57 0.74
N VAL A 99 11.03 -15.31 1.01
CA VAL A 99 9.89 -14.69 0.32
C VAL A 99 10.09 -14.61 -1.20
N ILE A 100 11.35 -14.60 -1.65
CA ILE A 100 11.70 -14.57 -3.08
C ILE A 100 11.36 -15.87 -3.80
N SER A 101 11.43 -17.03 -3.13
CA SER A 101 10.97 -18.28 -3.73
C SER A 101 9.45 -18.41 -3.68
N LYS A 102 8.83 -17.98 -2.57
CA LYS A 102 7.37 -18.09 -2.37
C LYS A 102 6.55 -17.38 -3.45
N ILE A 103 7.02 -16.26 -3.99
CA ILE A 103 6.25 -15.53 -5.01
C ILE A 103 5.96 -16.37 -6.27
N PHE A 104 6.84 -17.32 -6.60
CA PHE A 104 6.64 -18.24 -7.72
C PHE A 104 5.67 -19.39 -7.42
N GLU A 105 5.28 -19.56 -6.16
CA GLU A 105 4.24 -20.51 -5.75
C GLU A 105 2.86 -19.84 -5.74
N ILE A 106 2.82 -18.52 -5.55
CA ILE A 106 1.59 -17.71 -5.48
C ILE A 106 1.09 -17.32 -6.89
N ASP A 107 2.03 -17.03 -7.78
CA ASP A 107 1.75 -16.54 -9.13
C ASP A 107 2.18 -17.53 -10.22
N THR A 108 1.62 -17.34 -11.42
CA THR A 108 1.84 -18.22 -12.58
C THR A 108 3.03 -17.81 -13.45
N PHE A 109 3.74 -16.72 -13.11
CA PHE A 109 4.90 -16.26 -13.87
C PHE A 109 6.19 -16.99 -13.47
N SER A 110 7.16 -16.98 -14.37
CA SER A 110 8.49 -17.54 -14.17
C SER A 110 9.57 -16.47 -14.04
N LYS A 111 10.77 -16.87 -13.57
CA LYS A 111 11.98 -16.02 -13.54
C LYS A 111 12.35 -15.45 -14.92
N LYS A 112 12.00 -16.15 -16.01
CA LYS A 112 12.36 -15.80 -17.39
C LYS A 112 11.42 -14.76 -17.99
N ASP A 113 10.20 -14.65 -17.45
CA ASP A 113 9.16 -13.77 -17.97
C ASP A 113 9.59 -12.31 -17.87
N LYS A 114 9.05 -11.48 -18.76
CA LYS A 114 9.37 -10.05 -18.78
C LYS A 114 8.38 -9.28 -17.94
N MET A 115 8.88 -8.32 -17.16
CA MET A 115 8.07 -7.42 -16.35
C MET A 115 6.96 -6.74 -17.14
N LYS A 116 7.16 -6.47 -18.44
CA LYS A 116 6.13 -5.86 -19.30
C LYS A 116 4.92 -6.77 -19.56
N ASP A 117 5.10 -8.09 -19.49
CA ASP A 117 4.11 -9.11 -19.83
C ASP A 117 3.29 -9.55 -18.60
N LEU A 118 3.76 -9.23 -17.39
CA LEU A 118 3.01 -9.45 -16.14
C LEU A 118 1.79 -8.51 -16.06
N ASP A 119 0.70 -8.99 -15.48
CA ASP A 119 -0.45 -8.14 -15.15
C ASP A 119 -0.15 -7.20 -13.97
N THR A 120 -1.06 -6.26 -13.69
CA THR A 120 -0.90 -5.26 -12.62
C THR A 120 -0.74 -5.91 -11.25
N SER A 121 -1.53 -6.95 -10.96
CA SER A 121 -1.55 -7.63 -9.66
C SER A 121 -0.26 -8.42 -9.44
N GLN A 122 0.20 -9.13 -10.48
CA GLN A 122 1.49 -9.83 -10.47
C GLN A 122 2.66 -8.86 -10.22
N LYS A 123 2.67 -7.70 -10.90
CA LYS A 123 3.69 -6.66 -10.68
C LYS A 123 3.68 -6.11 -9.25
N LYS A 124 2.49 -5.94 -8.68
CA LYS A 124 2.32 -5.44 -7.30
C LYS A 124 2.78 -6.46 -6.28
N ARG A 125 2.36 -7.72 -6.37
CA ARG A 125 2.85 -8.79 -5.49
C ARG A 125 4.36 -8.98 -5.61
N LEU A 126 4.92 -8.86 -6.81
CA LEU A 126 6.37 -8.90 -7.00
C LEU A 126 7.07 -7.71 -6.32
N SER A 127 6.48 -6.52 -6.35
CA SER A 127 7.03 -5.34 -5.67
C SER A 127 6.90 -5.45 -4.14
N LEU A 128 5.79 -6.00 -3.64
CA LEU A 128 5.62 -6.35 -2.23
C LEU A 128 6.66 -7.38 -1.77
N CYS A 129 6.90 -8.44 -2.57
CA CYS A 129 7.93 -9.44 -2.32
C CYS A 129 9.33 -8.81 -2.16
N LEU A 130 9.67 -7.82 -2.99
CA LEU A 130 10.92 -7.07 -2.85
C LEU A 130 11.01 -6.34 -1.50
N VAL A 131 9.94 -5.66 -1.09
CA VAL A 131 9.90 -4.96 0.20
C VAL A 131 9.98 -5.95 1.35
N PHE A 132 9.23 -7.05 1.29
CA PHE A 132 9.22 -8.10 2.32
C PHE A 132 10.55 -8.82 2.49
N SER A 133 11.42 -8.78 1.49
CA SER A 133 12.79 -9.30 1.59
C SER A 133 13.74 -8.42 2.43
N LYS A 134 13.29 -7.21 2.79
CA LYS A 134 14.09 -6.20 3.51
C LYS A 134 13.44 -5.74 4.82
N THR A 135 12.12 -5.70 4.87
CA THR A 135 11.35 -5.27 6.05
C THR A 135 10.00 -5.98 6.07
N LYS A 136 9.42 -6.17 7.25
CA LYS A 136 8.08 -6.74 7.41
C LYS A 136 7.01 -5.70 7.74
N ASN A 137 7.39 -4.42 7.83
CA ASN A 137 6.52 -3.29 8.12
C ASN A 137 6.26 -2.53 6.81
N ILE A 138 5.03 -2.57 6.28
CA ILE A 138 4.71 -2.04 4.95
C ILE A 138 3.47 -1.14 4.86
N VAL A 139 3.46 -0.27 3.85
CA VAL A 139 2.24 0.39 3.34
C VAL A 139 2.05 -0.05 1.88
N PHE A 140 0.82 -0.32 1.46
CA PHE A 140 0.52 -0.70 0.08
C PHE A 140 -0.88 -0.27 -0.37
N ASP A 141 -1.15 -0.40 -1.66
CA ASP A 141 -2.46 -0.12 -2.26
C ASP A 141 -2.84 -1.21 -3.28
N LEU A 142 -4.14 -1.38 -3.51
CA LEU A 142 -4.70 -2.38 -4.45
C LEU A 142 -5.18 -1.78 -5.78
N ARG A 143 -4.98 -0.47 -5.99
CA ARG A 143 -5.42 0.22 -7.22
C ARG A 143 -4.97 -0.49 -8.50
N GLY A 144 -5.92 -0.77 -9.38
CA GLY A 144 -5.68 -1.42 -10.67
C GLY A 144 -5.55 -2.94 -10.61
N GLU A 145 -5.70 -3.55 -9.43
CA GLU A 145 -5.95 -4.99 -9.32
C GLU A 145 -7.43 -5.28 -9.51
N GLY A 146 -7.75 -6.41 -10.15
CA GLY A 146 -9.10 -6.96 -10.13
C GLY A 146 -9.38 -7.71 -8.82
N PRO A 147 -10.65 -8.05 -8.50
CA PRO A 147 -11.03 -8.67 -7.22
C PRO A 147 -10.22 -9.93 -6.87
N VAL A 148 -9.97 -10.80 -7.85
CA VAL A 148 -9.15 -12.01 -7.66
C VAL A 148 -7.70 -11.67 -7.34
N GLY A 149 -7.14 -10.65 -8.00
CA GLY A 149 -5.78 -10.17 -7.74
C GLY A 149 -5.65 -9.56 -6.35
N ALA A 150 -6.60 -8.68 -5.99
CA ALA A 150 -6.68 -8.01 -4.70
C ALA A 150 -6.72 -9.00 -3.53
N ASN A 151 -7.61 -10.00 -3.59
CA ASN A 151 -7.71 -11.05 -2.57
C ASN A 151 -6.39 -11.80 -2.39
N LYS A 152 -5.76 -12.25 -3.48
CA LYS A 152 -4.44 -12.92 -3.42
C LYS A 152 -3.36 -12.02 -2.82
N THR A 153 -3.37 -10.74 -3.15
CA THR A 153 -2.39 -9.76 -2.64
C THR A 153 -2.56 -9.55 -1.14
N VAL A 154 -3.79 -9.41 -0.65
CA VAL A 154 -4.08 -9.27 0.79
C VAL A 154 -3.73 -10.54 1.56
N GLU A 155 -4.07 -11.72 1.02
CA GLU A 155 -3.70 -13.00 1.62
C GLU A 155 -2.17 -13.14 1.76
N PHE A 156 -1.43 -12.85 0.68
CA PHE A 156 0.04 -12.83 0.71
C PHE A 156 0.59 -11.89 1.78
N VAL A 157 0.05 -10.67 1.88
CA VAL A 157 0.47 -9.69 2.90
C VAL A 157 0.21 -10.22 4.31
N LYS A 158 -0.99 -10.76 4.58
CA LYS A 158 -1.35 -11.32 5.89
C LYS A 158 -0.40 -12.43 6.31
N ASP A 159 -0.05 -13.31 5.37
CA ASP A 159 0.86 -14.41 5.63
C ASP A 159 2.28 -13.95 5.96
N GLU A 160 2.77 -12.90 5.31
CA GLU A 160 4.11 -12.36 5.56
C GLU A 160 4.21 -11.55 6.86
N ILE A 161 3.12 -10.89 7.31
CA ILE A 161 3.15 -10.06 8.51
C ILE A 161 2.76 -10.80 9.80
N LYS A 162 2.08 -11.96 9.73
CA LYS A 162 1.44 -12.62 10.89
C LYS A 162 2.31 -12.77 12.13
N ASN A 163 3.61 -13.04 11.94
CA ASN A 163 4.55 -13.31 13.02
C ASN A 163 5.50 -12.15 13.33
N ASP A 164 5.90 -11.37 12.33
CA ASP A 164 6.99 -10.41 12.47
C ASP A 164 6.85 -9.09 11.72
N GLY A 165 5.64 -8.76 11.26
CA GLY A 165 5.41 -7.55 10.47
C GLY A 165 4.18 -6.76 10.89
N ALA A 166 3.85 -5.74 10.12
CA ALA A 166 2.59 -5.02 10.20
C ALA A 166 2.32 -4.34 8.84
N ALA A 167 1.06 -4.12 8.51
CA ALA A 167 0.70 -3.53 7.24
C ALA A 167 -0.40 -2.47 7.37
N ILE A 168 -0.29 -1.43 6.55
CA ILE A 168 -1.39 -0.51 6.24
C ILE A 168 -1.75 -0.68 4.76
N LEU A 169 -3.01 -1.03 4.50
CA LEU A 169 -3.62 -0.95 3.18
C LEU A 169 -4.31 0.41 3.04
N ILE A 170 -3.94 1.19 2.02
CA ILE A 170 -4.69 2.39 1.62
C ILE A 170 -5.53 2.04 0.41
N ASP A 171 -6.85 2.12 0.54
CA ASP A 171 -7.78 1.68 -0.51
C ASP A 171 -8.97 2.62 -0.71
N TRP A 172 -9.55 2.54 -1.91
CA TRP A 172 -10.74 3.28 -2.33
C TRP A 172 -12.02 2.44 -2.28
N ALA A 173 -11.89 1.13 -2.03
CA ALA A 173 -12.94 0.13 -2.03
C ALA A 173 -13.02 -0.50 -0.63
N ASP A 174 -14.19 -0.99 -0.28
CA ASP A 174 -14.49 -1.58 1.02
C ASP A 174 -14.52 -3.12 0.99
N ASP A 175 -14.15 -3.72 -0.13
CA ASP A 175 -14.11 -5.17 -0.37
C ASP A 175 -13.15 -5.92 0.58
N MET A 176 -12.13 -5.23 1.10
CA MET A 176 -11.18 -5.78 2.07
C MET A 176 -11.56 -5.55 3.54
N LYS A 177 -12.76 -5.04 3.83
CA LYS A 177 -13.21 -4.73 5.19
C LYS A 177 -13.14 -5.94 6.13
N ASP A 178 -13.58 -7.10 5.66
CA ASP A 178 -13.58 -8.33 6.46
C ASP A 178 -12.23 -9.07 6.46
N ASN A 179 -11.26 -8.57 5.69
CA ASN A 179 -9.94 -9.17 5.53
C ASN A 179 -8.83 -8.46 6.32
N CYS A 180 -9.17 -7.48 7.15
CA CYS A 180 -8.24 -6.70 7.95
C CYS A 180 -8.46 -6.85 9.45
N SER A 181 -7.50 -6.41 10.27
CA SER A 181 -7.61 -6.35 11.72
C SER A 181 -8.43 -5.14 12.18
N LYS A 182 -8.32 -4.03 11.45
CA LYS A 182 -9.09 -2.79 11.70
C LYS A 182 -9.38 -2.12 10.36
N PHE A 183 -10.62 -1.67 10.21
CA PHE A 183 -11.07 -0.91 9.04
C PHE A 183 -11.37 0.53 9.47
N ILE A 184 -10.61 1.48 8.95
CA ILE A 184 -10.71 2.91 9.27
C ILE A 184 -11.22 3.64 8.04
N ALA A 185 -12.50 4.02 8.05
CA ALA A 185 -13.08 4.85 7.00
C ALA A 185 -12.82 6.32 7.28
N ILE A 186 -12.57 7.11 6.23
CA ILE A 186 -12.56 8.56 6.36
C ILE A 186 -13.96 9.11 6.62
N GLU A 187 -14.02 10.21 7.35
CA GLU A 187 -15.23 10.97 7.62
C GLU A 187 -15.12 12.33 6.90
N TRP A 188 -16.05 12.63 6.00
CA TRP A 188 -16.08 13.94 5.34
C TRP A 188 -16.63 15.00 6.29
N LEU A 189 -15.94 16.12 6.36
CA LEU A 189 -16.35 17.33 7.07
C LEU A 189 -16.90 18.40 6.13
N ALA A 190 -16.61 18.26 4.83
CA ALA A 190 -17.12 19.11 3.76
C ALA A 190 -18.64 18.95 3.58
N ASP A 191 -19.31 20.03 3.17
CA ASP A 191 -20.72 19.96 2.78
C ASP A 191 -20.91 19.21 1.45
N PHE A 192 -22.15 18.93 1.07
CA PHE A 192 -22.45 18.14 -0.13
C PHE A 192 -21.95 18.78 -1.44
N GLU A 193 -22.00 20.11 -1.57
CA GLU A 193 -21.58 20.81 -2.78
C GLU A 193 -20.06 20.88 -2.88
N GLU A 194 -19.39 21.07 -1.76
CA GLU A 194 -17.94 20.97 -1.66
C GLU A 194 -17.45 19.54 -1.92
N LEU A 195 -18.13 18.53 -1.37
CA LEU A 195 -17.80 17.12 -1.59
C LEU A 195 -17.88 16.75 -3.08
N LYS A 196 -18.91 17.20 -3.80
CA LYS A 196 -18.99 17.01 -5.26
C LYS A 196 -17.77 17.57 -5.97
N LYS A 197 -17.33 18.77 -5.59
CA LYS A 197 -16.16 19.45 -6.16
C LYS A 197 -14.85 18.73 -5.80
N ILE A 198 -14.76 18.12 -4.63
CA ILE A 198 -13.60 17.31 -4.23
C ILE A 198 -13.55 16.02 -5.05
N VAL A 199 -14.67 15.27 -5.08
CA VAL A 199 -14.77 13.97 -5.75
C VAL A 199 -14.49 14.08 -7.25
N ASN A 200 -14.94 15.17 -7.88
CA ASN A 200 -14.70 15.42 -9.31
C ASN A 200 -13.37 16.15 -9.61
N GLY A 201 -12.60 16.54 -8.59
CA GLY A 201 -11.30 17.20 -8.74
C GLY A 201 -11.34 18.70 -9.04
N SER A 202 -12.48 19.36 -8.90
CA SER A 202 -12.61 20.81 -9.04
C SER A 202 -11.96 21.58 -7.88
N ILE A 203 -11.77 20.94 -6.72
CA ILE A 203 -11.08 21.50 -5.55
C ILE A 203 -9.97 20.53 -5.11
N SER A 204 -8.79 21.08 -4.83
CA SER A 204 -7.69 20.32 -4.22
C SER A 204 -7.86 20.24 -2.71
N LEU A 205 -7.59 19.08 -2.13
CA LEU A 205 -7.64 18.91 -0.69
C LEU A 205 -6.50 19.67 0.00
N SER A 206 -6.82 20.15 1.20
CA SER A 206 -5.81 20.67 2.13
C SER A 206 -4.78 19.58 2.45
N LYS A 207 -3.51 19.97 2.52
CA LYS A 207 -2.44 19.06 2.96
C LYS A 207 -2.66 18.63 4.42
N MET A 208 -2.30 17.39 4.74
CA MET A 208 -2.26 16.80 6.08
C MET A 208 -1.06 17.32 6.90
N CYS A 209 -0.72 18.61 6.77
CA CYS A 209 0.43 19.22 7.45
C CYS A 209 0.15 19.49 8.92
#